data_AF-A0A8X6XXD5-F1
#
_entry.id   AF-A0A8X6XXD5-F1
#
_cell.length_a   1.000
_cell.length_b   1.000
_cell.length_c   1.000
_cell.angle_alpha   90.00
_cell.angle_beta   90.00
_cell.angle_gamma   90.00
#
_symmetry.space_group_name_H-M   'P 1'
#
loop_
_entity.id
_entity.type
_entity.pdbx_description
1 polymer ?
#
loop_
_entity_poly.entity_id
_entity_poly.type
_entity_poly.pdbx_seq_one_letter_code
_entity_poly.pdbx_strand_id
1 'polypeptide(L)'
;MEVSVLKAERKGLRTAFSLSLKKIETELMKENVDMNQLSILKTQFMDKFHRLDACQNLVSKQLLELKDAEQEYLDDMEDAENYRDRYIEMCSRVDLKIQETVVQYSNLQLIHKL
;
A
#
# COMPACT_ATOMS: atom_id res chain seq x y z
N MET A 1 4.84 23.99 8.18
CA MET A 1 5.05 22.88 9.13
C MET A 1 6.54 22.61 9.18
N GLU A 2 7.12 22.28 10.33
CA GLU A 2 8.55 21.97 10.42
C GLU A 2 8.83 20.56 9.89
N VAL A 3 10.00 20.32 9.28
CA VAL A 3 10.36 19.02 8.70
C VAL A 3 10.37 17.90 9.75
N SER A 4 10.73 18.23 11.00
CA SER A 4 10.69 17.32 12.14
C SER A 4 9.28 16.81 12.45
N VAL A 5 8.27 17.69 12.36
CA VAL A 5 6.86 17.36 12.55
C VAL A 5 6.36 16.46 11.43
N LEU A 6 6.66 16.79 10.17
CA LEU A 6 6.30 15.97 9.02
C LEU A 6 6.95 14.58 9.10
N LYS A 7 8.22 14.49 9.50
CA LYS A 7 8.92 13.21 9.71
C LYS A 7 8.26 12.36 10.80
N ALA A 8 7.79 12.98 11.88
CA ALA A 8 7.06 12.29 12.94
C ALA A 8 5.69 11.77 12.45
N GLU A 9 4.93 12.59 11.73
CA GLU A 9 3.66 12.18 11.12
C GLU A 9 3.88 11.02 10.13
N ARG A 10 4.87 11.14 9.25
CA ARG A 10 5.25 10.11 8.29
C ARG A 10 5.59 8.79 8.95
N LYS A 11 6.30 8.79 10.09
CA LYS A 11 6.59 7.58 10.86
C LYS A 11 5.30 6.87 11.31
N GLY A 12 4.30 7.64 11.74
CA GLY A 12 2.97 7.12 12.06
C GLY A 12 2.29 6.50 10.82
N LEU A 13 2.34 7.18 9.68
CA LEU A 13 1.78 6.69 8.42
C LEU A 13 2.48 5.42 7.91
N ARG A 14 3.82 5.34 7.98
CA ARG A 14 4.62 4.15 7.65
C ARG A 14 4.21 2.95 8.52
N THR A 15 3.95 3.20 9.81
CA THR A 15 3.46 2.17 10.74
C THR A 15 2.05 1.70 10.36
N ALA A 16 1.13 2.63 10.10
CA ALA A 16 -0.23 2.31 9.67
C ALA A 16 -0.27 1.55 8.34
N PHE A 17 0.54 1.96 7.37
CA PHE A 17 0.73 1.26 6.10
C PHE A 17 1.19 -0.17 6.31
N SER A 18 2.25 -0.38 7.11
CA SER A 18 2.82 -1.70 7.37
C SER A 18 1.85 -2.63 8.10
N LEU A 19 1.01 -2.09 8.99
CA LEU A 19 -0.04 -2.85 9.64
C LEU A 19 -1.16 -3.26 8.66
N SER A 20 -1.58 -2.35 7.78
CA SER A 20 -2.58 -2.67 6.75
C SER A 20 -2.06 -3.68 5.73
N LEU A 21 -0.79 -3.57 5.34
CA LEU A 21 -0.10 -4.57 4.51
C LEU A 21 -0.21 -5.96 5.13
N LYS A 22 0.22 -6.11 6.39
CA LYS A 22 0.16 -7.40 7.11
C LYS A 22 -1.26 -7.96 7.19
N LYS A 23 -2.27 -7.11 7.35
CA LYS A 23 -3.68 -7.56 7.36
C LYS A 23 -4.10 -8.14 6.01
N ILE A 24 -3.69 -7.53 4.90
CA ILE A 24 -3.96 -8.07 3.55
C ILE A 24 -3.21 -9.39 3.37
N GLU A 25 -1.92 -9.45 3.73
CA GLU A 25 -1.13 -10.67 3.65
C GLU A 25 -1.76 -11.83 4.42
N THR A 26 -2.19 -11.58 5.67
CA THR A 26 -2.88 -12.56 6.49
C THR A 26 -4.18 -13.04 5.85
N GLU A 27 -4.97 -12.15 5.25
CA GLU A 27 -6.20 -12.52 4.55
C GLU A 27 -5.90 -13.41 3.33
N LEU A 28 -4.90 -13.03 2.53
CA LEU A 28 -4.47 -13.79 1.34
C LEU A 28 -3.91 -15.19 1.67
N MET A 29 -3.37 -15.39 2.88
CA MET A 29 -2.82 -16.68 3.33
C MET A 29 -3.90 -17.65 3.83
N LYS A 30 -5.16 -17.22 3.99
CA LYS A 30 -6.24 -18.12 4.41
C LYS A 30 -6.59 -19.10 3.30
N GLU A 31 -6.96 -20.32 3.69
CA GLU A 31 -7.49 -21.33 2.77
C GLU A 31 -8.77 -20.84 2.08
N ASN A 32 -9.68 -20.24 2.86
CA ASN A 32 -10.87 -19.57 2.38
C ASN A 32 -10.72 -18.06 2.57
N VAL A 33 -10.25 -17.39 1.52
CA VAL A 33 -10.11 -15.93 1.48
C VAL A 33 -11.49 -15.27 1.48
N ASP A 34 -11.74 -14.36 2.41
CA ASP A 34 -12.95 -13.54 2.41
C ASP A 34 -12.78 -12.37 1.42
N MET A 35 -13.42 -12.50 0.25
CA MET A 35 -13.28 -11.54 -0.85
C MET A 35 -13.86 -10.16 -0.52
N ASN A 36 -14.92 -10.10 0.31
CA ASN A 36 -15.49 -8.83 0.73
C ASN A 36 -14.53 -8.11 1.68
N GLN A 37 -14.00 -8.85 2.65
CA GLN A 37 -12.99 -8.34 3.57
C GLN A 37 -11.73 -7.90 2.82
N LEU A 38 -11.27 -8.67 1.84
CA LEU A 38 -10.09 -8.36 1.03
C LEU A 38 -10.28 -7.04 0.24
N SER A 39 -11.45 -6.83 -0.35
CA SER A 39 -11.78 -5.58 -1.07
C SER A 39 -11.79 -4.35 -0.13
N ILE A 40 -12.36 -4.51 1.07
CA ILE A 40 -12.35 -3.47 2.11
C ILE A 40 -10.92 -3.16 2.54
N LEU A 41 -10.11 -4.18 2.82
CA LEU A 41 -8.72 -4.03 3.20
C LEU A 41 -7.90 -3.33 2.11
N LYS A 42 -8.11 -3.68 0.84
CA LYS A 42 -7.46 -3.00 -0.31
C LYS A 42 -7.77 -1.51 -0.30
N THR A 43 -9.04 -1.14 -0.20
CA THR A 43 -9.48 0.26 -0.18
C THR A 43 -8.84 1.03 0.97
N GLN A 44 -8.83 0.45 2.17
CA GLN A 44 -8.19 1.05 3.34
C GLN A 44 -6.67 1.17 3.23
N PHE A 45 -6.03 0.23 2.53
CA PHE A 45 -4.59 0.24 2.27
C PHE A 45 -4.21 1.31 1.25
N MET A 46 -5.00 1.45 0.18
CA MET A 46 -4.83 2.53 -0.80
C MET A 46 -4.93 3.91 -0.17
N ASP A 47 -5.94 4.16 0.68
CA ASP A 47 -6.06 5.41 1.44
C ASP A 47 -4.81 5.71 2.27
N LYS A 48 -4.30 4.71 3.02
CA LYS A 48 -3.10 4.87 3.84
C LYS A 48 -1.86 5.17 3.01
N PHE A 49 -1.72 4.50 1.86
CA PHE A 49 -0.63 4.76 0.94
C PHE A 49 -0.70 6.18 0.38
N HIS A 50 -1.86 6.64 -0.11
CA HIS A 50 -1.98 8.01 -0.64
C HIS A 50 -1.65 9.07 0.40
N ARG A 51 -2.06 8.86 1.66
CA ARG A 51 -1.69 9.76 2.77
C ARG A 51 -0.19 9.72 3.07
N LEU A 52 0.41 8.52 3.07
CA LEU A 52 1.85 8.34 3.24
C LEU A 52 2.64 9.03 2.12
N ASP A 53 2.24 8.84 0.86
CA ASP A 53 2.89 9.44 -0.31
C ASP A 53 2.75 10.97 -0.32
N ALA A 54 1.58 11.50 0.03
CA ALA A 54 1.39 12.95 0.19
C ALA A 54 2.30 13.53 1.28
N CYS A 55 2.39 12.87 2.45
CA CYS A 55 3.29 13.29 3.52
C CYS A 55 4.76 13.20 3.10
N GLN A 56 5.14 12.14 2.40
CA GLN A 56 6.47 11.95 1.84
C GLN A 56 6.85 13.07 0.87
N ASN A 57 5.96 13.45 -0.05
CA ASN A 57 6.18 14.56 -0.98
C ASN A 57 6.38 15.90 -0.26
N LEU A 58 5.67 16.13 0.85
CA LEU A 58 5.89 17.31 1.69
C LEU A 58 7.26 17.30 2.38
N VAL A 59 7.70 16.14 2.90
CA VAL A 59 9.04 16.01 3.50
C VAL A 59 10.13 16.27 2.44
N SER A 60 10.04 15.60 1.28
CA SER A 60 10.99 15.76 0.18
C SER A 60 11.09 17.21 -0.28
N LYS A 61 9.95 17.92 -0.41
CA LYS A 61 9.96 19.35 -0.77
C LYS A 61 10.72 20.20 0.25
N GLN A 62 10.54 19.94 1.55
CA GLN A 62 11.24 20.70 2.59
C GLN A 62 12.72 20.38 2.65
N LEU A 63 13.12 19.12 2.45
CA LEU A 63 14.53 18.75 2.40
C LEU A 63 15.26 19.45 1.26
N LEU A 64 14.62 19.59 0.09
CA LEU A 64 15.19 20.33 -1.05
C LEU A 64 15.39 21.84 -0.77
N GLU A 65 14.64 22.40 0.18
CA GLU A 65 14.76 23.81 0.57
C GLU A 65 15.86 24.02 1.64
N LEU A 66 16.36 22.95 2.27
CA LEU A 66 17.40 23.00 3.29
C LEU A 66 18.80 22.97 2.67
N LYS A 67 19.69 23.81 3.21
CA LYS A 67 21.13 23.71 2.89
C LYS A 67 21.69 22.43 3.52
N ASP A 68 22.59 21.77 2.80
CA ASP A 68 23.33 20.59 3.25
C ASP A 68 22.46 19.35 3.59
N ALA A 69 21.29 19.22 2.95
CA ALA A 69 20.35 18.09 3.15
C ALA A 69 20.30 17.09 1.98
N GLU A 70 21.26 17.15 1.04
CA GLU A 70 21.25 16.30 -0.17
C GLU A 70 21.28 14.80 0.15
N GLN A 71 22.19 14.37 1.02
CA GLN A 71 22.27 12.95 1.40
C GLN A 71 20.99 12.49 2.11
N GLU A 72 20.47 13.32 3.03
CA GLU A 72 19.22 12.99 3.73
C GLU A 72 18.04 12.88 2.76
N TYR A 73 17.98 13.74 1.73
CA TYR A 73 16.98 13.66 0.68
C TYR A 73 17.09 12.35 -0.12
N LEU A 74 18.31 11.94 -0.50
CA LEU A 74 18.53 10.73 -1.29
C LEU A 74 18.15 9.47 -0.50
N ASP A 75 18.62 9.35 0.74
CA ASP A 75 18.30 8.23 1.63
C ASP A 75 16.78 8.14 1.83
N ASP A 76 16.13 9.28 2.00
CA ASP A 76 14.69 9.37 2.21
C ASP A 76 13.85 9.04 0.98
N MET A 77 14.38 9.36 -0.21
CA MET A 77 13.78 9.02 -1.50
C MET A 77 13.84 7.50 -1.75
N GLU A 78 14.97 6.86 -1.49
CA GLU A 78 15.12 5.40 -1.61
C GLU A 78 14.14 4.67 -0.68
N ASP A 79 14.06 5.12 0.58
CA ASP A 79 13.08 4.65 1.55
C ASP A 79 11.65 4.75 1.02
N ALA A 80 11.30 5.88 0.39
CA ALA A 80 9.98 6.11 -0.17
C ALA A 80 9.65 5.16 -1.32
N GLU A 81 10.60 4.92 -2.23
CA GLU A 81 10.43 3.99 -3.36
C GLU A 81 10.13 2.58 -2.89
N ASN A 82 10.78 2.09 -1.83
CA ASN A 82 10.46 0.79 -1.23
C ASN A 82 8.98 0.67 -0.81
N TYR A 83 8.41 1.73 -0.21
CA TYR A 83 6.98 1.75 0.13
C TYR A 83 6.07 1.76 -1.11
N ARG A 84 6.48 2.42 -2.19
CA ARG A 84 5.73 2.42 -3.46
C ARG A 84 5.74 1.05 -4.14
N ASP A 85 6.89 0.41 -4.19
CA ASP A 85 7.04 -0.94 -4.77
C ASP A 85 6.15 -1.95 -4.02
N ARG A 86 6.23 -1.94 -2.68
CA ARG A 86 5.38 -2.80 -1.84
C ARG A 86 3.89 -2.51 -2.01
N TYR A 87 3.53 -1.24 -2.21
CA TYR A 87 2.15 -0.86 -2.49
C TYR A 87 1.68 -1.45 -3.83
N ILE A 88 2.45 -1.27 -4.90
CA ILE A 88 2.13 -1.76 -6.25
C ILE A 88 2.05 -3.29 -6.26
N GLU A 89 3.03 -3.97 -5.67
CA GLU A 89 3.07 -5.43 -5.57
C GLU A 89 1.79 -5.95 -4.92
N MET A 90 1.39 -5.35 -3.79
CA MET A 90 0.27 -5.83 -3.01
C MET A 90 -1.07 -5.52 -3.63
N CYS A 91 -1.23 -4.35 -4.24
CA CYS A 91 -2.41 -4.06 -5.06
C CYS A 91 -2.54 -5.08 -6.20
N SER A 92 -1.43 -5.40 -6.87
CA SER A 92 -1.41 -6.39 -7.96
C SER A 92 -1.79 -7.79 -7.46
N ARG A 93 -1.23 -8.24 -6.32
CA ARG A 93 -1.58 -9.54 -5.71
C ARG A 93 -3.05 -9.63 -5.35
N VAL A 94 -3.62 -8.58 -4.78
CA VAL A 94 -5.05 -8.54 -4.45
C VAL A 94 -5.91 -8.57 -5.72
N ASP A 95 -5.55 -7.80 -6.75
CA ASP A 95 -6.29 -7.75 -8.01
C ASP A 95 -6.28 -9.09 -8.74
N LEU A 96 -5.13 -9.77 -8.79
CA LEU A 96 -5.02 -11.12 -9.32
C LEU A 96 -5.93 -12.09 -8.56
N LYS A 97 -5.93 -12.04 -7.22
CA LYS A 97 -6.78 -12.91 -6.42
C LYS A 97 -8.27 -12.69 -6.70
N ILE A 98 -8.70 -11.43 -6.84
CA ILE A 98 -10.07 -11.08 -7.18
C ILE A 98 -10.43 -11.61 -8.58
N GLN A 99 -9.54 -11.45 -9.56
CA GLN A 99 -9.77 -11.94 -10.92
C GLN A 99 -9.86 -13.47 -11.00
N GLU A 100 -8.98 -14.21 -10.30
CA GLU A 100 -9.03 -15.67 -10.22
C GLU A 100 -10.40 -16.16 -9.75
N THR A 101 -10.94 -15.55 -8.70
CA THR A 101 -12.26 -15.89 -8.16
C THR A 101 -13.37 -15.64 -9.18
N VAL A 102 -13.35 -14.49 -9.88
CA VAL A 102 -14.37 -14.17 -10.91
C VAL A 102 -14.37 -15.19 -12.06
N VAL A 103 -13.19 -15.63 -12.50
CA VAL A 103 -13.04 -16.64 -13.55
C VAL A 103 -13.58 -18.01 -13.08
N GLN A 104 -13.27 -18.41 -11.84
CA GLN A 104 -13.77 -19.67 -11.27
C GLN A 104 -15.31 -19.73 -11.22
N TYR A 105 -15.97 -18.66 -10.75
CA TYR A 105 -17.42 -18.58 -10.73
C TYR A 105 -18.04 -18.66 -12.13
N SER A 106 -17.43 -17.99 -13.10
CA SER A 106 -17.92 -17.97 -14.49
C SER A 106 -17.88 -19.37 -15.12
N ASN A 107 -16.80 -20.13 -14.88
CA ASN A 107 -16.64 -21.48 -15.39
C ASN A 107 -17.62 -22.47 -14.75
N LEU A 108 -17.85 -22.37 -13.44
CA LEU A 108 -18.85 -23.20 -12.74
C LEU A 108 -20.26 -22.98 -13.29
N GLN A 109 -20.65 -21.73 -13.56
CA GLN A 109 -21.96 -21.42 -14.15
C GLN A 109 -22.13 -21.98 -15.57
N LEU A 110 -21.04 -22.10 -16.34
CA LEU A 110 -21.09 -22.69 -17.68
C LEU A 110 -21.28 -24.21 -17.62
N ILE A 111 -20.61 -24.89 -16.68
CA ILE A 111 -20.76 -26.34 -16.48
C ILE A 111 -22.19 -26.71 -16.07
N HIS A 112 -22.83 -25.93 -15.19
CA HIS A 112 -24.21 -26.19 -14.77
C HIS A 112 -25.28 -25.89 -15.83
N LYS A 113 -24.90 -25.33 -16.99
CA LYS A 113 -25.81 -25.05 -18.13
C LYS A 113 -25.72 -26.09 -19.25
N LEU A 114 -24.78 -27.03 -19.18
CA LEU A 114 -24.60 -28.16 -20.11
C LEU A 114 -25.20 -29.44 -19.53
#